data_AF-A0A926S821-F1
#
_entry.id   AF-A0A926S821-F1
#
_cell.length_a   1.000
_cell.length_b   1.000
_cell.length_c   1.000
_cell.angle_alpha   90.00
_cell.angle_beta   90.00
_cell.angle_gamma   90.00
#
_symmetry.space_group_name_H-M   'P 1'
#
loop_
_entity.id
_entity.type
_entity.pdbx_description
1 polymer ?
#
loop_
_entity_poly.entity_id
_entity_poly.type
_entity_poly.pdbx_seq_one_letter_code
_entity_poly.pdbx_strand_id
1 'polypeptide(L)'
;MEVILDNGKRPRGVFLPLEEWETLKYGINKASELYKLMDDLSHPDVFEMGPAQFSQYLASPAQQAVNNALENGLYVSYPAGTPNTFVHQYKDGSKEVVQYDLQTGAEHLITKR
;
A
#
# COMPACT_ATOMS: atom_id res chain seq x y z
N MET A 1 15.41 -24.99 -2.00
CA MET A 1 14.73 -25.55 -3.20
C MET A 1 15.14 -27.00 -3.37
N GLU A 2 14.19 -27.91 -3.56
CA GLU A 2 14.46 -29.34 -3.74
C GLU A 2 13.72 -29.91 -4.95
N VAL A 3 14.32 -30.86 -5.66
CA VAL A 3 13.66 -31.54 -6.79
C VAL A 3 13.02 -32.82 -6.30
N ILE A 4 11.71 -32.94 -6.50
CA ILE A 4 10.94 -34.13 -6.12
C ILE A 4 11.04 -35.15 -7.25
N LEU A 5 11.58 -36.33 -6.92
CA LEU A 5 11.77 -37.44 -7.86
C LEU A 5 10.68 -38.51 -7.67
N ASP A 6 10.31 -39.21 -8.74
CA ASP A 6 9.51 -40.43 -8.64
C ASP A 6 10.36 -41.68 -8.30
N ASN A 7 9.68 -42.82 -8.17
CA ASN A 7 10.32 -44.12 -7.90
C ASN A 7 11.34 -44.53 -8.99
N GLY A 8 11.27 -43.95 -10.19
CA GLY A 8 12.22 -44.13 -11.29
C GLY A 8 13.31 -43.06 -11.37
N LYS A 9 13.46 -42.22 -10.32
CA LYS A 9 14.37 -41.07 -10.26
C LYS A 9 14.09 -39.99 -11.33
N ARG A 10 12.88 -39.91 -11.87
CA ARG A 10 12.50 -38.86 -12.83
C ARG A 10 11.97 -37.63 -12.08
N PRO A 11 12.35 -36.40 -12.50
CA PRO A 11 11.82 -35.19 -11.89
C PRO A 11 10.31 -35.09 -12.09
N ARG A 12 9.57 -34.90 -11.01
CA ARG A 12 8.11 -34.73 -11.03
C ARG A 12 7.64 -33.37 -10.55
N GLY A 13 8.49 -32.66 -9.81
CA GLY A 13 8.17 -31.34 -9.31
C GLY A 13 9.36 -30.72 -8.61
N VAL A 14 9.17 -29.48 -8.18
CA VAL A 14 10.14 -28.73 -7.39
C VAL A 14 9.43 -28.26 -6.14
N PHE A 15 10.03 -28.49 -4.99
CA PHE A 15 9.64 -27.88 -3.73
C PHE A 15 10.35 -26.54 -3.61
N LEU A 16 9.56 -25.48 -3.49
CA LEU A 16 10.03 -24.11 -3.34
C LEU A 16 9.47 -23.53 -2.03
N PRO A 17 10.30 -23.38 -0.98
CA PRO A 17 9.89 -22.70 0.24
C PRO A 17 9.51 -21.24 -0.03
N LEU A 18 8.48 -20.74 0.67
CA LEU A 18 8.04 -19.35 0.51
C LEU A 18 9.12 -18.37 0.97
N GLU A 19 9.95 -18.74 1.95
CA GLU A 19 11.05 -17.92 2.44
C GLU A 19 12.14 -17.70 1.38
N GLU A 20 12.27 -18.63 0.42
CA GLU A 20 13.21 -18.51 -0.69
C GLU A 20 12.66 -17.64 -1.84
N TRP A 21 11.34 -17.39 -1.88
CA TRP A 21 10.68 -16.63 -2.95
C TRP A 21 11.27 -15.23 -3.14
N GLU A 22 11.51 -14.52 -2.04
CA GLU A 22 12.04 -13.15 -2.05
C GLU A 22 13.37 -13.02 -2.81
N THR A 23 14.18 -14.08 -2.80
CA THR A 23 15.47 -14.11 -3.49
C THR A 23 15.36 -14.50 -4.96
N LEU A 24 14.32 -15.26 -5.32
CA LEU A 24 14.14 -15.85 -6.65
C LEU A 24 13.25 -15.02 -7.57
N LYS A 25 12.32 -14.24 -7.01
CA LYS A 25 11.29 -13.51 -7.77
C LYS A 25 11.84 -12.61 -8.87
N TYR A 26 13.04 -12.05 -8.68
CA TYR A 26 13.68 -11.16 -9.67
C TYR A 26 14.15 -11.87 -10.94
N GLY A 27 14.38 -13.18 -10.88
CA GLY A 27 14.77 -14.01 -12.04
C GLY A 27 13.59 -14.62 -12.79
N ILE A 28 12.35 -14.39 -12.32
CA ILE A 28 11.15 -15.05 -12.83
C ILE A 28 10.28 -14.03 -13.55
N ASN A 29 9.74 -14.43 -14.70
CA ASN A 29 8.85 -13.57 -15.47
C ASN A 29 7.57 -13.25 -14.69
N LYS A 30 7.31 -11.96 -14.45
CA LYS A 30 6.12 -11.45 -13.74
C LYS A 30 4.78 -11.84 -14.38
N ALA A 31 4.77 -12.15 -15.67
CA ALA A 31 3.57 -12.61 -16.37
C ALA A 31 3.28 -14.11 -16.15
N SER A 32 4.22 -14.88 -15.58
CA SER A 32 4.05 -16.33 -15.39
C SER A 32 3.06 -16.66 -14.27
N GLU A 33 2.38 -17.79 -14.41
CA GLU A 33 1.46 -18.30 -13.38
C GLU A 33 2.19 -18.62 -12.07
N LEU A 34 3.42 -19.13 -12.15
CA LEU A 34 4.27 -19.36 -10.98
C LEU A 34 4.53 -18.06 -10.23
N TYR A 35 4.84 -16.97 -10.94
CA TYR A 35 5.08 -15.68 -10.28
C TYR A 35 3.83 -15.23 -9.54
N LYS A 36 2.66 -15.23 -10.19
CA LYS A 36 1.41 -14.83 -9.56
C LYS A 36 1.09 -15.67 -8.32
N LEU A 37 1.18 -16.99 -8.45
CA LEU A 37 0.92 -17.92 -7.36
C LEU A 37 1.85 -17.67 -6.17
N MET A 38 3.16 -17.56 -6.42
CA MET A 38 4.12 -17.39 -5.35
C MET A 38 4.02 -16.00 -4.71
N ASP A 39 3.75 -14.96 -5.49
CA ASP A 39 3.50 -13.61 -4.99
C ASP A 39 2.27 -13.59 -4.07
N ASP A 40 1.16 -14.20 -4.49
CA ASP A 40 -0.06 -14.34 -3.68
C ASP A 40 0.18 -15.13 -2.38
N LEU A 41 0.94 -16.22 -2.43
CA LEU A 41 1.23 -17.06 -1.25
C LEU A 41 2.27 -16.45 -0.31
N SER A 42 3.16 -15.59 -0.82
CA SER A 42 4.27 -15.03 -0.05
C SER A 42 3.88 -13.86 0.85
N HIS A 43 2.70 -13.26 0.61
CA HIS A 43 2.18 -12.20 1.44
C HIS A 43 1.13 -12.77 2.40
N PRO A 44 1.19 -12.45 3.70
CA PRO A 44 0.10 -12.79 4.61
C PRO A 44 -1.19 -12.16 4.10
N ASP A 45 -2.31 -12.88 4.21
CA ASP A 45 -3.62 -12.27 3.94
C ASP A 45 -3.80 -11.07 4.90
N VAL A 46 -4.32 -9.95 4.39
CA VAL A 46 -4.63 -8.76 5.19
C VAL A 46 -5.54 -9.07 6.37
N PHE A 47 -6.39 -10.10 6.27
CA PHE A 47 -7.27 -10.55 7.35
C PHE A 47 -6.56 -11.39 8.42
N GLU A 48 -5.35 -11.87 8.13
CA GLU A 48 -4.51 -12.65 9.05
C GLU A 48 -3.41 -11.81 9.70
N MET A 49 -3.18 -10.59 9.20
CA MET A 49 -2.18 -9.68 9.77
C MET A 49 -2.61 -9.15 11.13
N GLY A 50 -1.66 -9.11 12.08
CA GLY A 50 -1.84 -8.34 13.31
C GLY A 50 -1.86 -6.82 13.04
N PRO A 51 -2.40 -6.00 13.95
CA PRO A 51 -2.52 -4.55 13.74
C PRO A 51 -1.22 -3.83 13.34
N ALA A 52 -0.08 -4.21 13.94
CA ALA A 52 1.22 -3.62 13.63
C ALA A 52 1.73 -4.01 12.23
N GLN A 53 1.55 -5.27 11.83
CA GLN A 53 1.94 -5.77 10.51
C GLN A 53 1.10 -5.12 9.41
N PHE A 54 -0.21 -5.02 9.63
CA PHE A 54 -1.11 -4.36 8.70
C PHE A 54 -0.77 -2.87 8.52
N SER A 55 -0.45 -2.17 9.61
CA SER A 55 0.00 -0.77 9.55
C SER A 55 1.30 -0.61 8.73
N GLN A 56 2.27 -1.51 8.92
CA GLN A 56 3.51 -1.52 8.13
C GLN A 56 3.26 -1.83 6.66
N TYR A 57 2.40 -2.81 6.37
CA TYR A 57 1.99 -3.16 5.01
C TYR A 57 1.37 -1.97 4.28
N LEU A 58 0.51 -1.20 4.96
CA LEU A 58 -0.15 -0.03 4.39
C LEU A 58 0.74 1.22 4.26
N ALA A 59 1.85 1.31 5.00
CA ALA A 59 2.66 2.53 5.04
C ALA A 59 3.18 2.93 3.65
N SER A 60 3.70 1.97 2.88
CA SER A 60 4.21 2.21 1.53
C SER A 60 3.11 2.63 0.53
N PRO A 61 2.02 1.85 0.33
CA PRO A 61 0.96 2.24 -0.60
C PRO A 61 0.25 3.53 -0.18
N ALA A 62 0.08 3.78 1.12
CA ALA A 62 -0.48 5.06 1.61
C ALA A 62 0.42 6.24 1.22
N GLN A 63 1.74 6.13 1.41
CA GLN A 63 2.67 7.18 1.01
C GLN A 63 2.67 7.41 -0.51
N GLN A 64 2.59 6.35 -1.31
CA GLN A 64 2.47 6.46 -2.77
C GLN A 64 1.18 7.17 -3.18
N ALA A 65 0.05 6.84 -2.56
CA ALA A 65 -1.22 7.49 -2.82
C ALA A 65 -1.17 9.00 -2.49
N VAL A 66 -0.57 9.35 -1.35
CA VAL A 66 -0.35 10.77 -0.95
C VAL A 66 0.51 11.48 -1.98
N ASN A 67 1.64 10.90 -2.37
CA ASN A 67 2.54 11.51 -3.36
C ASN A 67 1.82 11.73 -4.68
N ASN A 68 1.07 10.73 -5.18
CA ASN A 68 0.31 10.84 -6.42
C ASN A 68 -0.76 11.93 -6.34
N ALA A 69 -1.47 12.05 -5.21
CA ALA A 69 -2.46 13.11 -5.03
C ALA A 69 -1.81 14.51 -5.11
N LEU A 70 -0.69 14.70 -4.41
CA LEU A 70 0.06 15.95 -4.40
C LEU A 70 0.63 16.32 -5.78
N GLU A 71 1.15 15.33 -6.53
CA GLU A 71 1.61 15.53 -7.91
C GLU A 71 0.50 15.98 -8.86
N ASN A 72 -0.74 15.57 -8.60
CA ASN A 72 -1.92 15.97 -9.36
C ASN A 72 -2.57 17.28 -8.86
N GLY A 73 -1.89 18.04 -7.98
CA GLY A 73 -2.38 19.32 -7.48
C GLY A 73 -3.46 19.22 -6.40
N LEU A 74 -3.67 18.03 -5.82
CA LEU A 74 -4.52 17.86 -4.65
C LEU A 74 -3.75 18.20 -3.36
N TYR A 75 -4.42 18.03 -2.23
CA TYR A 75 -3.90 18.33 -0.89
C TYR A 75 -4.08 17.15 0.06
N VAL A 76 -3.31 17.17 1.15
CA VAL A 76 -3.57 16.34 2.33
C VAL A 76 -4.43 17.14 3.31
N SER A 77 -5.52 16.56 3.78
CA SER A 77 -6.44 17.19 4.75
C SER A 77 -6.33 16.54 6.12
N TYR A 78 -6.16 17.34 7.18
CA TYR A 78 -6.10 16.85 8.56
C TYR A 78 -6.76 17.84 9.55
N PRO A 79 -7.28 17.38 10.71
CA PRO A 79 -8.00 18.24 11.65
C PRO A 79 -7.13 19.39 12.18
N ALA A 80 -7.72 20.59 12.26
CA ALA A 80 -7.04 21.81 12.73
C ALA A 80 -7.16 22.04 14.26
N GLY A 81 -7.77 21.11 15.00
CA GLY A 81 -7.99 21.21 16.45
C GLY A 81 -9.28 21.91 16.87
N THR A 82 -9.99 22.54 15.93
CA THR A 82 -11.36 23.08 16.14
C THR A 82 -12.40 22.23 15.40
N PRO A 83 -13.64 22.15 15.91
CA PRO A 83 -14.70 21.40 15.26
C PRO A 83 -14.89 21.80 13.79
N ASN A 84 -15.07 20.80 12.92
CA ASN A 84 -15.34 20.95 11.49
C ASN A 84 -14.28 21.76 10.74
N THR A 85 -13.09 21.91 11.31
CA THR A 85 -12.00 22.69 10.72
C THR A 85 -10.84 21.79 10.35
N PHE A 86 -10.31 21.99 9.15
CA PHE A 86 -9.25 21.17 8.59
C PHE A 86 -8.16 22.04 7.99
N VAL A 87 -6.95 21.51 7.98
CA VAL A 87 -5.82 22.09 7.26
C VAL A 87 -5.64 21.29 5.99
N HIS A 88 -5.67 21.98 4.86
CA HIS A 88 -5.27 21.47 3.55
C HIS A 88 -3.82 21.85 3.32
N GLN A 89 -2.94 20.86 3.19
CA GLN A 89 -1.54 21.05 2.87
C GLN A 89 -1.25 20.59 1.45
N TYR A 90 -0.70 21.49 0.64
CA TYR A 90 -0.35 21.24 -0.75
C TYR A 90 1.12 20.83 -0.90
N LYS A 91 1.49 20.41 -2.12
CA LYS A 91 2.83 19.94 -2.47
C LYS A 91 3.92 20.99 -2.23
N ASP A 92 3.61 22.25 -2.51
CA ASP A 92 4.53 23.39 -2.35
C ASP A 92 4.70 23.81 -0.87
N GLY A 93 4.00 23.14 0.05
CA GLY A 93 4.02 23.45 1.47
C GLY A 93 3.03 24.53 1.87
N SER A 94 2.30 25.13 0.93
CA SER A 94 1.22 26.08 1.25
C SER A 94 0.10 25.39 2.01
N LYS A 95 -0.56 26.15 2.89
CA LYS A 95 -1.60 25.63 3.78
C LYS A 95 -2.84 26.50 3.74
N GLU A 96 -3.99 25.86 3.70
CA GLU A 96 -5.29 26.49 3.82
C GLU A 96 -6.03 25.92 5.02
N VAL A 97 -6.62 26.78 5.83
CA VAL A 97 -7.51 26.36 6.91
C VAL A 97 -8.93 26.55 6.41
N VAL A 98 -9.69 25.46 6.38
CA VAL A 98 -11.08 25.45 5.92
C VAL A 98 -12.02 24.98 7.02
N GLN A 99 -13.25 25.47 7.00
CA GLN A 99 -14.33 24.99 7.85
C GLN A 99 -15.47 24.43 6.99
N TYR A 100 -16.00 23.29 7.39
CA TYR A 100 -17.17 22.69 6.73
C TYR A 100 -18.47 23.04 7.46
N ASP A 101 -19.46 23.46 6.68
CA ASP A 101 -20.85 23.48 7.13
C ASP A 101 -21.40 22.05 7.09
N LEU A 102 -21.76 21.51 8.26
CA LEU A 102 -22.26 20.15 8.39
C LEU A 102 -23.68 19.95 7.82
N GLN A 103 -24.44 21.02 7.58
CA GLN A 103 -25.78 20.92 7.00
C GLN A 103 -25.74 20.86 5.48
N THR A 104 -24.84 21.62 4.86
CA THR A 104 -24.77 21.77 3.39
C THR A 104 -23.60 21.03 2.77
N GLY A 105 -22.59 20.67 3.55
CA GLY A 105 -21.30 20.16 3.07
C GLY A 105 -20.42 21.23 2.44
N ALA A 106 -20.82 22.51 2.51
CA ALA A 106 -20.05 23.61 1.92
C ALA A 106 -18.74 23.85 2.69
N GLU A 107 -17.70 24.20 1.94
CA GLU A 107 -16.39 24.54 2.45
C GLU A 107 -16.20 26.05 2.51
N HIS A 108 -15.66 26.55 3.63
CA HIS A 108 -15.33 27.95 3.83
C HIS A 108 -13.85 28.13 4.17
N LEU A 109 -13.13 28.87 3.32
CA LEU A 109 -11.75 29.24 3.59
C LEU A 109 -11.67 30.25 4.75
N ILE A 110 -10.97 29.89 5.82
CA ILE A 110 -10.72 30.75 6.97
C ILE A 110 -9.43 31.54 6.77
N THR A 111 -8.34 30.88 6.35
CA THR A 111 -7.01 31.50 6.24
C THR A 111 -6.12 30.74 5.26
N LYS A 112 -5.22 31.46 4.57
CA LYS A 112 -4.15 30.92 3.74
C LYS A 112 -2.78 31.26 4.34
N ARG A 113 -1.85 30.30 4.39
CA ARG A 113 -0.51 30.41 4.96
C ARG A 113 0.55 29.83 4.05
#